data_AF-A0A7Y8X4I7-F1
#
_entry.id   AF-A0A7Y8X4I7-F1
#
_cell.length_a   1.000
_cell.length_b   1.000
_cell.length_c   1.000
_cell.angle_alpha   90.00
_cell.angle_beta   90.00
_cell.angle_gamma   90.00
#
_symmetry.space_group_name_H-M   'P 1'
#
loop_
_entity.id
_entity.type
_entity.pdbx_description
1 polymer ?
#
loop_
_entity_poly.entity_id
_entity_poly.type
_entity_poly.pdbx_seq_one_letter_code
_entity_poly.pdbx_strand_id
1 'polypeptide(L)'
;MTTDLNPADLWPAPPGAPQREPQRWVWAAMDPDERRIRMRELAAWVDWLRTTFELHNVITHCWYRHQPVVEHLTALYTGWTRTYTGETEPVRELVEADWIHTLYAFMPRLQLPSCAAGTHHDPPPRTPHPAGADADFALYLRSATTAPTTPSGKPL
;
A
#
# COMPACT_ATOMS: atom_id res chain seq x y z
N MET A 1 -24.34 -16.05 -1.49
CA MET A 1 -23.06 -16.34 -2.18
C MET A 1 -22.38 -15.01 -2.41
N THR A 2 -21.54 -14.59 -1.48
CA THR A 2 -20.62 -13.48 -1.67
C THR A 2 -19.54 -13.98 -2.62
N THR A 3 -19.48 -13.41 -3.81
CA THR A 3 -18.36 -13.65 -4.72
C THR A 3 -17.12 -13.08 -4.05
N ASP A 4 -16.20 -13.93 -3.62
CA ASP A 4 -14.87 -13.51 -3.15
C ASP A 4 -14.15 -12.88 -4.34
N LEU A 5 -14.28 -11.56 -4.48
CA LEU A 5 -13.61 -10.78 -5.50
C LEU A 5 -12.12 -10.75 -5.15
N ASN A 6 -11.27 -11.34 -5.97
CA ASN A 6 -9.82 -11.22 -5.81
C ASN A 6 -9.41 -9.78 -6.19
N PRO A 7 -8.81 -8.99 -5.29
CA PRO A 7 -8.34 -7.63 -5.62
C PRO A 7 -7.34 -7.60 -6.78
N ALA A 8 -6.70 -8.73 -7.11
CA ALA A 8 -5.83 -8.87 -8.28
C ALA A 8 -6.57 -8.55 -9.59
N ASP A 9 -7.83 -9.01 -9.69
CA ASP A 9 -8.66 -8.95 -10.91
C ASP A 9 -9.17 -7.53 -11.20
N LEU A 10 -9.14 -6.64 -10.19
CA LEU A 10 -9.51 -5.24 -10.33
C LEU A 10 -8.47 -4.41 -11.09
N TRP A 11 -7.28 -4.96 -11.37
CA TRP A 11 -6.18 -4.25 -12.02
C TRP A 11 -5.48 -5.12 -13.07
N PRO A 12 -6.15 -5.44 -14.20
CA PRO A 12 -5.53 -6.19 -15.28
C PRO A 12 -4.37 -5.39 -15.90
N ALA A 13 -3.34 -6.09 -16.35
CA ALA A 13 -2.24 -5.45 -17.08
C ALA A 13 -2.75 -4.86 -18.42
N PRO A 14 -2.28 -3.68 -18.85
CA PRO A 14 -2.68 -3.12 -20.14
C PRO A 14 -2.16 -3.99 -21.30
N PRO A 15 -2.95 -4.14 -22.39
CA PRO A 15 -2.54 -4.96 -23.54
C PRO A 15 -1.29 -4.38 -24.20
N GLY A 16 -0.27 -5.23 -24.45
CA GLY A 16 0.92 -4.86 -25.22
C GLY A 16 2.02 -4.12 -24.45
N ALA A 17 1.93 -3.99 -23.12
CA ALA A 17 3.04 -3.48 -22.32
C ALA A 17 4.25 -4.45 -22.37
N PRO A 18 5.48 -3.96 -22.53
CA PRO A 18 6.67 -4.82 -22.47
C PRO A 18 6.70 -5.56 -21.13
N GLN A 19 6.98 -6.87 -21.16
CA GLN A 19 7.05 -7.74 -19.99
C GLN A 19 8.32 -7.48 -19.15
N ARG A 20 8.45 -6.29 -18.56
CA ARG A 20 8.97 -6.22 -17.19
C ARG A 20 7.72 -6.34 -16.35
N GLU A 21 7.44 -7.53 -15.83
CA GLU A 21 6.31 -7.72 -14.92
C GLU A 21 6.48 -6.68 -13.81
N PRO A 22 5.62 -5.65 -13.72
CA PRO A 22 5.77 -4.63 -12.70
C PRO A 22 5.73 -5.39 -11.38
N GLN A 23 6.82 -5.36 -10.57
CA GLN A 23 6.86 -6.09 -9.31
C GLN A 23 5.66 -5.65 -8.48
N ARG A 24 4.61 -6.46 -8.49
CA ARG A 24 3.30 -6.07 -8.01
C ARG A 24 3.28 -6.40 -6.54
N TRP A 25 3.69 -5.43 -5.73
CA TRP A 25 3.64 -5.51 -4.28
C TRP A 25 2.21 -5.40 -3.73
N VAL A 26 1.30 -6.23 -4.24
CA VAL A 26 -0.10 -6.33 -3.78
C VAL A 26 -0.22 -7.62 -2.97
N TRP A 27 0.01 -7.51 -1.66
CA TRP A 27 0.11 -8.65 -0.74
C TRP A 27 -1.07 -9.61 -0.82
N ALA A 28 -2.30 -9.08 -0.92
CA ALA A 28 -3.53 -9.87 -0.98
C ALA A 28 -3.63 -10.73 -2.26
N ALA A 29 -3.02 -10.27 -3.36
CA ALA A 29 -3.05 -10.91 -4.67
C ALA A 29 -1.90 -11.92 -4.87
N MET A 30 -0.87 -11.89 -4.02
CA MET A 30 0.29 -12.77 -4.14
C MET A 30 -0.04 -14.22 -3.76
N ASP A 31 0.53 -15.14 -4.52
CA ASP A 31 0.64 -16.55 -4.17
C ASP A 31 1.35 -16.70 -2.80
N PRO A 32 0.97 -17.68 -1.95
CA PRO A 32 1.58 -17.85 -0.64
C PRO A 32 3.11 -18.03 -0.66
N ASP A 33 3.70 -18.64 -1.69
CA ASP A 33 5.13 -18.90 -1.77
C ASP A 33 5.89 -17.62 -2.13
N GLU A 34 5.37 -16.89 -3.12
CA GLU A 34 5.88 -15.57 -3.48
C GLU A 34 5.78 -14.61 -2.29
N ARG A 35 4.62 -14.58 -1.60
CA ARG A 35 4.40 -13.76 -0.41
C ARG A 35 5.47 -14.00 0.66
N ARG A 36 5.86 -15.26 0.89
CA ARG A 36 6.91 -15.60 1.87
C ARG A 36 8.29 -15.10 1.42
N ILE A 37 8.60 -15.17 0.13
CA ILE A 37 9.86 -14.65 -0.41
C ILE A 37 9.92 -13.13 -0.25
N ARG A 38 8.88 -12.43 -0.70
CA ARG A 38 8.78 -10.96 -0.62
C ARG A 38 8.77 -10.45 0.82
N MET A 39 8.14 -11.17 1.74
CA MET A 39 8.16 -10.80 3.16
C MET A 39 9.57 -10.89 3.76
N ARG A 40 10.37 -11.90 3.38
CA ARG A 40 11.78 -11.99 3.82
C ARG A 40 12.63 -10.87 3.25
N GLU A 41 12.44 -10.56 1.97
CA GLU A 41 13.09 -9.44 1.29
C GLU A 41 12.80 -8.12 2.01
N LEU A 42 11.51 -7.83 2.25
CA LEU A 42 11.09 -6.65 2.99
C LEU A 42 11.66 -6.63 4.41
N ALA A 43 11.67 -7.77 5.11
CA ALA A 43 12.17 -7.84 6.48
C ALA A 43 13.67 -7.50 6.58
N ALA A 44 14.49 -7.98 5.65
CA ALA A 44 15.90 -7.64 5.59
C ALA A 44 16.11 -6.13 5.36
N TRP A 45 15.32 -5.54 4.47
CA TRP A 45 15.38 -4.10 4.23
C TRP A 45 14.89 -3.27 5.42
N VAL A 46 13.83 -3.69 6.10
CA VAL A 46 13.33 -3.02 7.31
C VAL A 46 14.36 -3.06 8.43
N ASP A 47 15.13 -4.14 8.58
CA ASP A 47 16.19 -4.23 9.57
C ASP A 47 17.33 -3.24 9.30
N TRP A 48 17.73 -3.12 8.02
CA TRP A 48 18.66 -2.08 7.56
C TRP A 48 18.09 -0.69 7.87
N LEU A 49 16.84 -0.41 7.48
CA LEU A 49 16.19 0.89 7.69
C LEU A 49 16.17 1.28 9.18
N ARG A 50 15.80 0.33 10.05
CA ARG A 50 15.74 0.55 11.50
C ARG A 50 17.10 0.89 12.08
N THR A 51 18.15 0.20 11.62
CA THR A 51 19.51 0.42 12.09
C THR A 51 20.08 1.74 11.55
N THR A 52 19.92 2.01 10.26
CA THR A 52 20.50 3.19 9.60
C THR A 52 19.87 4.51 10.04
N PHE A 53 18.57 4.52 10.32
CA PHE A 53 17.84 5.73 10.74
C PHE A 53 17.46 5.72 12.23
N GLU A 54 18.03 4.81 13.00
CA GLU A 54 17.81 4.66 14.46
C GLU A 54 16.32 4.53 14.86
N LEU A 55 15.51 3.87 14.03
CA LEU A 55 14.04 3.82 14.15
C LEU A 55 13.51 2.73 15.11
N HIS A 56 14.33 2.25 16.06
CA HIS A 56 13.98 1.15 16.96
C HIS A 56 12.71 1.41 17.79
N ASN A 57 12.49 2.66 18.18
CA ASN A 57 11.32 3.10 18.96
C ASN A 57 10.11 3.45 18.09
N VAL A 58 10.27 3.47 16.77
CA VAL A 58 9.23 3.86 15.81
C VAL A 58 8.70 2.62 15.10
N ILE A 59 9.59 1.75 14.64
CA ILE A 59 9.24 0.48 14.00
C ILE A 59 9.54 -0.64 15.00
N THR A 60 8.48 -1.18 15.60
CA THR A 60 8.57 -2.28 16.58
C THR A 60 8.92 -3.60 15.90
N HIS A 61 9.50 -4.55 16.65
CA HIS A 61 9.89 -5.86 16.11
C HIS A 61 8.71 -6.68 15.57
N CYS A 62 7.49 -6.42 16.04
CA CYS A 62 6.28 -7.12 15.59
C CYS A 62 5.61 -6.49 14.35
N TRP A 63 6.24 -5.50 13.69
CA TRP A 63 5.66 -4.75 12.56
C TRP A 63 4.98 -5.64 11.49
N TYR A 64 5.55 -6.82 11.20
CA TYR A 64 5.05 -7.76 10.19
C TYR A 64 3.68 -8.36 10.55
N ARG A 65 3.24 -8.23 11.80
CA ARG A 65 1.90 -8.62 12.27
C ARG A 65 0.84 -7.54 12.04
N HIS A 66 1.25 -6.34 11.61
CA HIS A 66 0.36 -5.20 11.43
C HIS A 66 0.25 -4.85 9.94
N GLN A 67 -0.79 -5.37 9.28
CA GLN A 67 -0.99 -5.18 7.84
C GLN A 67 -0.86 -3.71 7.39
N PRO A 68 -1.45 -2.70 8.07
CA PRO A 68 -1.27 -1.31 7.64
C PRO A 68 0.20 -0.88 7.64
N VAL A 69 0.99 -1.30 8.63
CA VAL A 69 2.43 -0.99 8.70
C VAL A 69 3.19 -1.70 7.60
N VAL A 70 2.85 -2.97 7.30
CA VAL A 70 3.40 -3.72 6.17
C VAL A 70 3.19 -2.97 4.85
N GLU A 71 1.99 -2.44 4.58
CA GLU A 71 1.71 -1.67 3.36
C GLU A 71 2.54 -0.38 3.27
N HIS A 72 2.66 0.38 4.38
CA HIS A 72 3.47 1.61 4.41
C HIS A 72 4.96 1.32 4.19
N LEU A 73 5.49 0.29 4.85
CA LEU A 73 6.89 -0.14 4.68
C LEU A 73 7.15 -0.64 3.26
N THR A 74 6.18 -1.33 2.66
CA THR A 74 6.25 -1.78 1.27
C THR A 74 6.32 -0.61 0.30
N ALA A 75 5.50 0.43 0.51
CA ALA A 75 5.56 1.65 -0.29
C ALA A 75 6.92 2.35 -0.19
N LEU A 76 7.47 2.48 1.03
CA LEU A 76 8.79 3.04 1.25
C LEU A 76 9.90 2.19 0.62
N TYR A 77 9.81 0.86 0.70
CA TYR A 77 10.74 -0.07 0.07
C TYR A 77 10.76 0.09 -1.45
N THR A 78 9.59 0.04 -2.09
CA THR A 78 9.50 0.20 -3.54
C THR A 78 9.98 1.57 -4.02
N GLY A 79 9.75 2.63 -3.22
CA GLY A 79 10.34 3.94 -3.45
C GLY A 79 11.86 3.92 -3.36
N TRP A 80 12.41 3.31 -2.30
CA TRP A 80 13.86 3.16 -2.11
C TRP A 80 14.51 2.41 -3.27
N THR A 81 13.94 1.28 -3.69
CA THR A 81 14.45 0.49 -4.83
C THR A 81 14.48 1.33 -6.11
N ARG A 82 13.42 2.10 -6.40
CA ARG A 82 13.41 2.99 -7.58
C ARG A 82 14.46 4.09 -7.50
N THR A 83 14.66 4.67 -6.32
CA THR A 83 15.65 5.74 -6.10
C THR A 83 17.09 5.22 -6.19
N TYR A 84 17.41 4.08 -5.59
CA TYR A 84 18.80 3.63 -5.40
C TYR A 84 19.22 2.47 -6.30
N THR A 85 18.29 1.78 -6.96
CA THR A 85 18.60 0.65 -7.86
C THR A 85 18.03 0.81 -9.26
N GLY A 86 17.38 1.93 -9.57
CA GLY A 86 16.76 2.18 -10.88
C GLY A 86 17.78 2.47 -11.99
N GLU A 87 17.60 1.84 -13.16
CA GLU A 87 18.34 2.16 -14.39
C GLU A 87 17.87 3.50 -14.97
N THR A 88 18.70 4.53 -14.79
CA THR A 88 19.12 5.50 -15.82
C THR A 88 18.04 6.13 -16.74
N GLU A 89 16.96 6.68 -16.18
CA GLU A 89 16.23 7.81 -16.83
C GLU A 89 16.67 9.12 -16.13
N PRO A 90 16.59 10.31 -16.77
CA PRO A 90 17.19 11.51 -16.21
C PRO A 90 16.62 11.75 -14.82
N VAL A 91 17.50 11.56 -13.84
CA VAL A 91 17.22 11.67 -12.42
C VAL A 91 16.57 13.03 -12.23
N ARG A 92 15.31 13.06 -11.81
CA ARG A 92 14.74 14.31 -11.28
C ARG A 92 15.71 14.79 -10.21
N GLU A 93 16.08 16.05 -10.23
CA GLU A 93 16.95 16.59 -9.18
C GLU A 93 16.33 16.26 -7.81
N LEU A 94 17.15 15.74 -6.88
CA LEU A 94 16.82 15.48 -5.47
C LEU A 94 15.95 14.24 -5.13
N VAL A 95 15.83 13.23 -6.01
CA VAL A 95 15.05 12.00 -5.71
C VAL A 95 15.43 11.29 -4.41
N GLU A 96 16.71 11.30 -4.02
CA GLU A 96 17.19 10.72 -2.76
C GLU A 96 16.68 11.53 -1.56
N ALA A 97 16.76 12.86 -1.64
CA ALA A 97 16.27 13.74 -0.58
C ALA A 97 14.74 13.65 -0.44
N ASP A 98 14.02 13.54 -1.55
CA ASP A 98 12.57 13.35 -1.57
C ASP A 98 12.16 12.01 -0.95
N TRP A 99 12.92 10.94 -1.19
CA TRP A 99 12.69 9.66 -0.54
C TRP A 99 12.90 9.76 0.98
N ILE A 100 13.99 10.41 1.43
CA ILE A 100 14.24 10.64 2.86
C ILE A 100 13.12 11.47 3.49
N HIS A 101 12.67 12.54 2.84
CA HIS A 101 11.54 13.34 3.31
C HIS A 101 10.27 12.48 3.44
N THR A 102 9.98 11.64 2.44
CA THR A 102 8.84 10.73 2.46
C THR A 102 8.92 9.74 3.63
N LEU A 103 10.11 9.19 3.91
CA LEU A 103 10.35 8.34 5.08
C LEU A 103 9.93 9.04 6.38
N TYR A 104 10.40 10.26 6.61
CA TYR A 104 10.07 11.02 7.82
C TYR A 104 8.58 11.36 7.90
N ALA A 105 7.95 11.69 6.77
CA ALA A 105 6.51 11.93 6.72
C ALA A 105 5.67 10.67 7.07
N PHE A 106 6.21 9.47 6.82
CA PHE A 106 5.55 8.20 7.12
C PHE A 106 5.70 7.76 8.57
N MET A 107 6.71 8.25 9.31
CA MET A 107 7.01 7.78 10.68
C MET A 107 5.79 7.72 11.61
N PRO A 108 4.88 8.72 11.66
CA PRO A 108 3.69 8.64 12.52
C PRO A 108 2.76 7.46 12.19
N ARG A 109 2.78 6.98 10.94
CA ARG A 109 1.99 5.83 10.47
C ARG A 109 2.66 4.48 10.76
N LEU A 110 3.96 4.50 11.07
CA LEU A 110 4.73 3.30 11.41
C LEU A 110 4.71 3.00 12.91
N GLN A 111 4.40 4.01 13.73
CA GLN A 111 4.35 3.87 15.18
C GLN A 111 3.23 2.92 15.61
N LEU A 112 3.59 2.00 16.51
CA LEU A 112 2.67 1.06 17.15
C LEU A 112 2.76 1.24 18.68
N PRO A 113 2.12 2.28 19.25
CA PRO A 113 2.26 2.60 20.66
C PRO A 113 1.91 1.44 21.59
N SER A 114 0.86 0.68 21.24
CA SER A 114 0.46 -0.51 22.00
C SER A 114 1.56 -1.58 22.05
N CYS A 115 2.45 -1.64 21.05
CA CYS A 115 3.53 -2.61 20.99
C CYS A 115 4.90 -2.06 21.43
N ALA A 116 4.97 -0.79 21.84
CA ALA A 116 6.24 -0.11 22.13
C ALA A 116 6.97 -0.68 23.36
N ALA A 117 6.22 -1.23 24.33
CA ALA A 117 6.78 -1.84 25.54
C ALA A 117 7.30 -3.29 25.34
N GLY A 118 7.50 -3.71 24.09
CA GLY A 118 8.04 -5.04 23.77
C GLY A 118 7.02 -6.19 23.85
N THR A 119 5.78 -5.92 24.24
CA THR A 119 4.68 -6.89 24.20
C THR A 119 3.84 -6.64 22.95
N HIS A 120 3.60 -7.67 22.13
CA HIS A 120 2.73 -7.57 20.97
C HIS A 120 1.26 -7.51 21.41
N HIS A 121 0.50 -6.59 20.84
CA HIS A 121 -0.95 -6.52 20.97
C HIS A 121 -1.60 -6.69 19.61
N ASP A 122 -2.50 -7.67 19.49
CA ASP A 122 -3.23 -7.85 18.25
C ASP A 122 -4.10 -6.62 17.95
N PRO A 123 -4.20 -6.20 16.68
CA PRO A 123 -5.10 -5.13 16.29
C PRO A 123 -6.53 -5.46 16.75
N PRO A 124 -7.32 -4.45 17.15
CA PRO A 124 -8.73 -4.67 17.39
C PRO A 124 -9.37 -5.29 16.13
N PRO A 125 -10.34 -6.20 16.29
CA PRO A 125 -11.01 -6.81 15.16
C PRO A 125 -11.60 -5.73 14.27
N ARG A 126 -11.47 -5.90 12.94
CA ARG A 126 -12.06 -4.98 11.97
C ARG A 126 -13.57 -4.92 12.23
N THR A 127 -14.12 -3.71 12.22
CA THR A 127 -15.56 -3.52 12.29
C THR A 127 -16.21 -4.28 11.13
N PRO A 128 -17.20 -5.14 11.38
CA PRO A 128 -17.89 -5.86 10.32
C PRO A 128 -18.46 -4.87 9.30
N HIS A 129 -18.41 -5.25 8.03
CA HIS A 129 -19.05 -4.48 6.98
C HIS A 129 -20.56 -4.39 7.28
N PRO A 130 -21.18 -3.20 7.22
CA PRO A 130 -22.60 -3.05 7.52
C PRO A 130 -23.45 -3.98 6.63
N ALA A 131 -24.46 -4.62 7.23
CA ALA A 131 -25.40 -5.43 6.48
C ALA A 131 -26.13 -4.56 5.45
N GLY A 132 -26.18 -5.00 4.20
CA GLY A 132 -26.84 -4.27 3.10
C GLY A 132 -25.96 -3.26 2.37
N ALA A 133 -24.75 -2.95 2.85
CA ALA A 133 -23.90 -1.94 2.22
C ALA A 133 -23.51 -2.27 0.76
N ASP A 134 -23.42 -3.55 0.39
CA ASP A 134 -23.21 -3.95 -1.01
C ASP A 134 -24.42 -3.61 -1.90
N ALA A 135 -25.63 -3.78 -1.36
CA ALA A 135 -26.87 -3.45 -2.05
C ALA A 135 -27.06 -1.93 -2.19
N ASP A 136 -26.70 -1.18 -1.14
CA ASP A 136 -26.68 0.28 -1.15
C ASP A 136 -25.66 0.81 -2.17
N PHE A 137 -24.47 0.21 -2.22
CA PHE A 137 -23.46 0.55 -3.21
C PHE A 137 -23.91 0.22 -4.64
N ALA A 138 -24.51 -0.95 -4.86
CA ALA A 138 -25.09 -1.31 -6.15
C ALA A 138 -26.23 -0.35 -6.56
N LEU A 139 -27.02 0.14 -5.61
CA LEU A 139 -28.05 1.15 -5.85
C LEU A 139 -27.44 2.50 -6.24
N TYR A 140 -26.38 2.92 -5.53
CA TYR A 140 -25.62 4.12 -5.88
C TYR A 140 -25.11 4.05 -7.32
N LEU A 141 -24.46 2.95 -7.72
CA LEU A 141 -23.94 2.78 -9.08
C LEU A 141 -25.04 2.90 -10.14
N ARG A 142 -26.21 2.28 -9.91
CA ARG A 142 -27.36 2.42 -10.81
C ARG A 142 -27.86 3.86 -10.92
N SER A 143 -27.89 4.59 -9.80
CA SER A 143 -28.33 6.00 -9.79
C SER A 143 -27.30 6.96 -10.42
N ALA A 144 -26.01 6.69 -10.26
CA ALA A 144 -24.93 7.52 -10.79
C ALA A 144 -24.88 7.52 -12.32
N THR A 145 -25.29 6.43 -12.98
CA THR A 145 -25.39 6.36 -14.45
C THR A 145 -26.58 7.15 -15.00
N THR A 146 -27.54 7.56 -14.16
CA THR A 146 -28.78 8.25 -14.59
C THR A 146 -28.78 9.77 -14.42
N ALA A 147 -27.69 10.39 -13.91
CA ALA A 147 -27.64 11.84 -13.77
C ALA A 147 -27.53 12.53 -15.15
N PRO A 148 -28.50 13.38 -15.56
CA PRO A 148 -28.37 14.12 -16.81
C PRO A 148 -27.33 15.23 -16.64
N THR A 149 -26.25 15.17 -17.41
CA THR A 149 -25.32 16.30 -17.59
C THR A 149 -26.12 17.48 -18.14
N THR A 150 -26.45 18.44 -17.29
CA THR A 150 -27.07 19.70 -17.75
C THR A 150 -25.99 20.50 -18.46
N PRO A 151 -26.11 20.78 -19.77
CA PRO A 151 -25.17 21.67 -20.44
C PRO A 151 -25.39 23.08 -19.91
N SER A 152 -24.34 23.65 -19.30
CA SER A 152 -24.34 25.03 -18.81
C SER A 152 -24.35 25.99 -20.00
N GLY A 153 -25.55 26.34 -20.48
CA GLY A 153 -25.76 27.38 -21.48
C GLY A 153 -25.56 28.76 -20.86
N LYS A 154 -24.57 29.51 -21.36
CA LYS A 154 -24.35 30.92 -21.00
C LYS A 154 -25.35 31.78 -21.77
N PRO A 155 -26.16 32.64 -21.13
CA PRO A 155 -27.06 33.54 -21.86
C PRO A 155 -26.28 34.71 -22.46
N LEU A 156 -26.72 35.13 -23.65
CA LEU A 156 -26.28 36.35 -24.36
C LEU A 156 -26.88 37.60 -23.73
#